data_AF-A0A9X4C1J5-F1
#
_entry.id   AF-A0A9X4C1J5-F1
#
_cell.length_a   1.000
_cell.length_b   1.000
_cell.length_c   1.000
_cell.angle_alpha   90.00
_cell.angle_beta   90.00
_cell.angle_gamma   90.00
#
_symmetry.space_group_name_H-M   'P 1'
#
loop_
_entity.id
_entity.type
_entity.pdbx_description
1 polymer ?
#
loop_
_entity_poly.entity_id
_entity_poly.type
_entity_poly.pdbx_seq_one_letter_code
_entity_poly.pdbx_strand_id
1 'polypeptide(L)'
;MVEKAPIPVFQAPRDIALKLFREAGRTWNATDLESMGDHLFNFCVTSSSLRDWLLQSKGVKGDNAFHQDWWGKADGLFGVCADIANAAKHLLVLKASVATNTEQLVALGPNGAIPGSERYRDSFHIVLSTGNTIDLLMFIHKICMAWEETFRADPDQSPLPAHAEFLLTRQ
;
A
#
# COMPACT_ATOMS: atom_id res chain seq x y z
N MET A 1 -10.13 -30.09 15.19
CA MET A 1 -9.79 -28.72 14.75
C MET A 1 -11.00 -28.15 14.06
N VAL A 2 -11.52 -27.01 14.50
CA VAL A 2 -12.58 -26.32 13.77
C VAL A 2 -11.88 -25.48 12.69
N GLU A 3 -11.90 -25.95 11.45
CA GLU A 3 -11.56 -25.08 10.31
C GLU A 3 -12.59 -23.95 10.30
N LYS A 4 -12.18 -22.76 10.71
CA LYS A 4 -13.01 -21.57 10.56
C LYS A 4 -13.02 -21.25 9.08
N ALA A 5 -14.19 -21.34 8.45
CA ALA A 5 -14.36 -20.93 7.08
C ALA A 5 -13.86 -19.48 6.91
N PRO A 6 -13.09 -19.17 5.86
CA PRO A 6 -12.66 -17.81 5.59
C PRO A 6 -13.88 -16.91 5.33
N ILE A 7 -13.69 -15.59 5.48
CA ILE A 7 -14.74 -14.62 5.13
C ILE A 7 -15.17 -14.90 3.67
N PRO A 8 -16.48 -15.05 3.37
CA PRO A 8 -16.93 -15.55 2.06
C PRO A 8 -16.37 -14.82 0.84
N VAL A 9 -16.06 -13.53 0.96
CA VAL A 9 -15.51 -12.70 -0.12
C VAL A 9 -14.00 -12.78 -0.30
N PHE A 10 -13.26 -13.38 0.65
CA PHE A 10 -11.81 -13.53 0.58
C PHE A 10 -11.48 -15.02 0.58
N GLN A 11 -11.25 -15.57 -0.60
CA GLN A 11 -11.00 -17.01 -0.78
C GLN A 11 -9.58 -17.29 -1.26
N ALA A 12 -8.91 -16.31 -1.87
CA ALA A 12 -7.56 -16.43 -2.39
C ALA A 12 -6.70 -15.19 -2.08
N PRO A 13 -5.35 -15.31 -2.13
CA PRO A 13 -4.45 -14.16 -2.01
C PRO A 13 -4.81 -13.01 -2.96
N ARG A 14 -5.26 -13.35 -4.18
CA ARG A 14 -5.75 -12.38 -5.16
C ARG A 14 -6.84 -11.46 -4.62
N ASP A 15 -7.76 -11.96 -3.80
CA ASP A 15 -8.88 -11.16 -3.28
C ASP A 15 -8.38 -10.09 -2.29
N ILE A 16 -7.33 -10.42 -1.53
CA ILE A 16 -6.64 -9.49 -0.65
C ILE A 16 -5.80 -8.49 -1.44
N ALA A 17 -5.17 -8.90 -2.54
CA ALA A 17 -4.50 -7.97 -3.45
C ALA A 17 -5.48 -6.95 -4.06
N LEU A 18 -6.67 -7.40 -4.48
CA LEU A 18 -7.71 -6.49 -4.94
C LEU A 18 -8.25 -5.60 -3.82
N LYS A 19 -8.31 -6.08 -2.58
CA LYS A 19 -8.60 -5.22 -1.42
C LYS A 19 -7.53 -4.15 -1.26
N LEU A 20 -6.25 -4.51 -1.35
CA LEU A 20 -5.13 -3.57 -1.26
C LEU A 20 -5.28 -2.44 -2.27
N PHE A 21 -5.65 -2.74 -3.52
CA PHE A 21 -5.85 -1.73 -4.55
C PHE A 21 -7.07 -0.84 -4.28
N ARG A 22 -8.15 -1.38 -3.69
CA ARG A 22 -9.26 -0.55 -3.21
C ARG A 22 -8.82 0.39 -2.09
N GLU A 23 -8.02 -0.07 -1.13
CA GLU A 23 -7.49 0.81 -0.07
C GLU A 23 -6.53 1.86 -0.63
N ALA A 24 -5.73 1.53 -1.65
CA ALA A 24 -4.91 2.50 -2.38
C ALA A 24 -5.77 3.63 -2.96
N GLY A 25 -6.84 3.27 -3.68
CA GLY A 25 -7.80 4.22 -4.24
C GLY A 25 -8.46 5.09 -3.17
N ARG A 26 -8.92 4.48 -2.07
CA ARG A 26 -9.55 5.19 -0.95
C ARG A 26 -8.58 6.15 -0.25
N THR A 27 -7.35 5.71 -0.01
CA THR A 27 -6.30 6.54 0.59
C THR A 27 -6.00 7.75 -0.29
N TRP A 28 -5.81 7.53 -1.59
CA TRP A 28 -5.48 8.61 -2.52
C TRP A 28 -6.61 9.63 -2.71
N ASN A 29 -7.86 9.16 -2.73
CA ASN A 29 -9.04 9.97 -3.03
C ASN A 29 -9.74 10.55 -1.79
N ALA A 30 -9.29 10.22 -0.59
CA ALA A 30 -9.83 10.78 0.65
C ALA A 30 -9.73 12.31 0.67
N THR A 31 -10.78 12.97 1.15
CA THR A 31 -10.90 14.43 1.15
C THR A 31 -10.43 15.09 2.44
N ASP A 32 -10.25 14.30 3.49
CA ASP A 32 -9.83 14.74 4.82
C ASP A 32 -8.75 13.80 5.38
N LEU A 33 -7.94 14.33 6.30
CA LEU A 33 -6.79 13.62 6.86
C LEU A 33 -7.19 12.41 7.71
N GLU A 34 -8.38 12.41 8.33
CA GLU A 34 -8.83 11.32 9.18
C GLU A 34 -9.16 10.09 8.32
N SER A 35 -10.00 10.27 7.30
CA SER A 35 -10.33 9.24 6.32
C SER A 35 -9.08 8.75 5.58
N MET A 36 -8.19 9.68 5.19
CA MET A 36 -6.92 9.33 4.53
C MET A 36 -6.04 8.47 5.44
N GLY A 37 -5.98 8.81 6.73
CA GLY A 37 -5.19 8.09 7.73
C GLY A 37 -5.73 6.68 7.96
N ASP A 38 -7.04 6.52 8.11
CA ASP A 38 -7.68 5.20 8.25
C ASP A 38 -7.41 4.31 7.04
N HIS A 39 -7.59 4.84 5.83
CA HIS A 39 -7.33 4.11 4.60
C HIS A 39 -5.85 3.76 4.43
N LEU A 40 -4.92 4.67 4.77
CA LEU A 40 -3.48 4.40 4.73
C LEU A 40 -3.10 3.28 5.72
N PHE A 41 -3.66 3.30 6.92
CA PHE A 41 -3.44 2.25 7.89
C PHE A 41 -3.97 0.90 7.38
N ASN A 42 -5.21 0.88 6.88
CA ASN A 42 -5.82 -0.30 6.28
C ASN A 42 -5.04 -0.82 5.07
N PHE A 43 -4.48 0.06 4.24
CA PHE A 43 -3.59 -0.28 3.14
C PHE A 43 -2.33 -1.01 3.64
N CYS A 44 -1.64 -0.45 4.63
CA CYS A 44 -0.42 -1.02 5.20
C CYS A 44 -0.66 -2.40 5.87
N VAL A 45 -1.75 -2.52 6.63
CA VAL A 45 -2.18 -3.79 7.24
C VAL A 45 -2.52 -4.82 6.16
N THR A 46 -3.25 -4.41 5.12
CA THR A 46 -3.66 -5.30 4.02
C THR A 46 -2.43 -5.80 3.26
N SER A 47 -1.44 -4.93 2.99
CA SER A 47 -0.19 -5.30 2.33
C SER A 47 0.58 -6.37 3.11
N SER A 48 0.71 -6.17 4.43
CA SER A 48 1.35 -7.17 5.31
C SER A 48 0.58 -8.49 5.36
N SER A 49 -0.75 -8.41 5.43
CA SER A 49 -1.63 -9.60 5.46
C SER A 49 -1.56 -10.41 4.16
N LEU A 50 -1.41 -9.73 3.02
CA LEU A 50 -1.28 -10.37 1.71
C LEU A 50 -0.03 -11.26 1.62
N ARG A 51 1.11 -10.77 2.14
CA ARG A 51 2.34 -11.57 2.23
C ARG A 51 2.11 -12.85 3.02
N ASP A 52 1.50 -12.74 4.19
CA ASP A 52 1.30 -13.87 5.08
C ASP A 52 0.37 -14.91 4.46
N TRP A 53 -0.69 -14.48 3.77
CA TRP A 53 -1.55 -15.40 3.04
C TRP A 53 -0.81 -16.06 1.87
N LEU A 54 -0.07 -15.30 1.06
CA LEU A 54 0.66 -15.86 -0.08
C LEU A 54 1.65 -16.96 0.37
N LEU A 55 2.32 -16.75 1.50
CA LEU A 55 3.17 -17.77 2.13
C LEU A 55 2.38 -19.00 2.58
N GLN A 56 1.28 -18.78 3.29
CA GLN A 56 0.42 -19.85 3.79
C GLN A 56 -0.17 -20.68 2.65
N SER A 57 -0.61 -20.06 1.55
CA SER A 57 -1.15 -20.77 0.38
C SER A 57 -0.11 -21.68 -0.30
N LYS A 58 1.19 -21.41 -0.09
CA LYS A 58 2.29 -22.22 -0.60
C LYS A 58 2.80 -23.25 0.42
N GLY A 59 2.20 -23.32 1.60
CA GLY A 59 2.69 -24.15 2.71
C GLY A 59 4.06 -23.73 3.24
N VAL A 60 4.52 -22.52 2.91
CA VAL A 60 5.82 -22.00 3.32
C VAL A 60 5.68 -21.30 4.66
N LYS A 61 6.49 -21.72 5.65
CA LYS A 61 6.72 -20.92 6.85
C LYS A 61 7.89 -20.00 6.57
N GLY A 62 7.63 -18.70 6.45
CA GLY A 62 8.69 -17.70 6.33
C GLY A 62 9.60 -17.76 7.56
N ASP A 63 10.90 -17.78 7.34
CA ASP A 63 11.89 -17.59 8.40
C ASP A 63 12.29 -16.10 8.49
N ASN A 64 13.14 -15.76 9.45
CA ASN A 64 13.57 -14.37 9.63
C ASN A 64 14.30 -13.82 8.39
N ALA A 65 15.04 -14.65 7.65
CA ALA A 65 15.75 -14.23 6.45
C ALA A 65 14.77 -13.89 5.31
N PHE A 66 13.75 -14.72 5.11
CA PHE A 66 12.65 -14.44 4.19
C PHE A 66 11.95 -13.13 4.54
N HIS A 67 11.63 -12.90 5.82
CA HIS A 67 10.96 -11.68 6.24
C HIS A 67 11.82 -10.44 5.99
N GLN A 68 13.14 -10.52 6.19
CA GLN A 68 14.06 -9.42 5.89
C GLN A 68 14.18 -9.15 4.39
N ASP A 69 14.31 -10.20 3.57
CA ASP A 69 14.33 -10.06 2.11
C ASP A 69 13.03 -9.43 1.60
N TRP A 70 11.89 -9.91 2.09
CA TRP A 70 10.58 -9.36 1.76
C TRP A 70 10.46 -7.89 2.13
N TRP A 71 10.92 -7.51 3.32
CA TRP A 71 10.91 -6.11 3.75
C TRP A 71 11.78 -5.22 2.87
N GLY A 72 12.85 -5.76 2.27
CA GLY A 72 13.73 -5.05 1.33
C GLY A 72 13.11 -4.81 -0.05
N LYS A 73 12.02 -5.50 -0.42
CA LYS A 73 11.34 -5.28 -1.70
C LYS A 73 10.66 -3.91 -1.76
N ALA A 74 10.36 -3.48 -2.99
CA ALA A 74 9.78 -2.17 -3.27
C ALA A 74 10.60 -1.03 -2.65
N ASP A 75 11.93 -1.06 -2.80
CA ASP A 75 12.85 -0.10 -2.19
C ASP A 75 12.74 -0.02 -0.64
N GLY A 76 12.43 -1.14 0.03
CA GLY A 76 12.23 -1.17 1.47
C GLY A 76 10.81 -0.80 1.95
N LEU A 77 9.91 -0.42 1.04
CA LEU A 77 8.59 0.10 1.40
C LEU A 77 7.64 -0.97 1.96
N PHE A 78 7.88 -2.26 1.66
CA PHE A 78 7.15 -3.34 2.34
C PHE A 78 7.48 -3.39 3.84
N GLY A 79 8.72 -3.12 4.23
CA GLY A 79 9.11 -2.95 5.64
C GLY A 79 8.41 -1.75 6.27
N VAL A 80 8.32 -0.63 5.55
CA VAL A 80 7.62 0.58 6.00
C VAL A 80 6.13 0.34 6.25
N CYS A 81 5.44 -0.41 5.38
CA CYS A 81 4.06 -0.84 5.64
C CYS A 81 3.93 -1.65 6.94
N ALA A 82 4.86 -2.58 7.18
CA ALA A 82 4.86 -3.38 8.39
C ALA A 82 5.07 -2.51 9.63
N ASP A 83 5.98 -1.54 9.56
CA ASP A 83 6.23 -0.58 10.64
C ASP A 83 4.98 0.27 10.93
N ILE A 84 4.35 0.87 9.91
CA ILE A 84 3.12 1.67 10.06
C ILE A 84 1.98 0.83 10.63
N ALA A 85 1.79 -0.40 10.13
CA ALA A 85 0.76 -1.32 10.64
C ALA A 85 1.00 -1.71 12.11
N ASN A 86 2.27 -1.87 12.51
CA ASN A 86 2.64 -2.20 13.88
C ASN A 86 2.62 -0.98 14.82
N ALA A 87 2.86 0.23 14.30
CA ALA A 87 2.86 1.48 15.05
C ALA A 87 1.58 1.68 15.87
N ALA A 88 0.44 1.57 15.19
CA ALA A 88 -0.86 1.80 15.80
C ALA A 88 -1.25 0.65 16.74
N LYS A 89 -0.66 -0.54 16.59
CA LYS A 89 -0.93 -1.70 17.43
C LYS A 89 -0.13 -1.69 18.74
N HIS A 90 1.09 -1.16 18.73
CA HIS A 90 2.02 -1.29 19.85
C HIS A 90 2.51 0.06 20.44
N LEU A 91 2.11 1.22 19.91
CA LEU A 91 2.56 2.56 20.35
C LEU A 91 4.11 2.68 20.38
N LEU A 92 4.79 1.97 19.47
CA LEU A 92 6.26 1.90 19.44
C LEU A 92 6.87 3.03 18.61
N VAL A 93 8.08 3.44 19.00
CA VAL A 93 8.95 4.35 18.23
C VAL A 93 9.26 3.72 16.88
N LEU A 94 8.86 4.39 15.81
CA LEU A 94 8.99 3.86 14.46
C LEU A 94 10.34 4.19 13.84
N LYS A 95 10.79 3.30 12.95
CA LYS A 95 11.82 3.62 11.97
C LYS A 95 11.29 4.53 10.86
N ALA A 96 9.99 4.51 10.56
CA ALA A 96 9.35 5.38 9.59
C ALA A 96 8.10 6.06 10.17
N SER A 97 7.88 7.34 9.90
CA SER A 97 6.71 8.07 10.41
C SER A 97 5.84 8.62 9.28
N VAL A 98 4.58 8.91 9.62
CA VAL A 98 3.62 9.58 8.73
C VAL A 98 3.47 11.01 9.22
N ALA A 99 3.70 11.99 8.35
CA ALA A 99 3.60 13.40 8.68
C ALA A 99 2.68 14.12 7.68
N THR A 100 1.94 15.12 8.17
CA THR A 100 1.06 15.93 7.32
C THR A 100 1.87 16.82 6.39
N ASN A 101 1.32 17.09 5.21
CA ASN A 101 1.85 18.03 4.23
C ASN A 101 0.72 18.65 3.42
N THR A 102 0.99 19.77 2.75
CA THR A 102 0.11 20.32 1.72
C THR A 102 0.72 20.04 0.36
N GLU A 103 -0.01 19.31 -0.48
CA GLU A 103 0.39 18.98 -1.84
C GLU A 103 -0.20 19.97 -2.84
N GLN A 104 0.59 20.36 -3.84
CA GLN A 104 0.12 21.10 -5.00
C GLN A 104 -0.13 20.11 -6.15
N LEU A 105 -1.35 20.09 -6.65
CA LEU A 105 -1.77 19.35 -7.83
C LEU A 105 -1.89 20.31 -9.01
N VAL A 106 -1.46 19.87 -10.19
CA VAL A 106 -1.57 20.64 -11.44
C VAL A 106 -2.06 19.76 -12.57
N ALA A 107 -2.94 20.28 -13.41
CA ALA A 107 -3.36 19.56 -14.61
C ALA A 107 -2.23 19.59 -15.65
N LEU A 108 -1.99 18.45 -16.30
CA LEU A 108 -1.02 18.33 -17.38
C LEU A 108 -1.74 18.34 -18.73
N GLY A 109 -1.33 19.24 -19.61
CA GLY A 109 -1.71 19.28 -21.01
C GLY A 109 -0.56 18.82 -21.92
N PRO A 110 -0.75 18.82 -23.25
CA PRO A 110 0.28 18.40 -24.21
C PRO A 110 1.61 19.17 -24.09
N ASN A 111 1.57 20.40 -23.58
CA ASN A 111 2.73 21.28 -23.43
C ASN A 111 3.21 21.41 -21.96
N GLY A 112 2.80 20.49 -21.09
CA GLY A 112 3.12 20.53 -19.66
C GLY A 112 2.00 21.08 -18.80
N ALA A 113 2.35 21.66 -17.64
CA ALA A 113 1.39 22.18 -16.68
C ALA A 113 0.47 23.24 -17.30
N ILE A 114 -0.84 23.09 -17.09
CA ILE A 114 -1.85 24.06 -17.52
C ILE A 114 -1.89 25.20 -16.50
N PRO A 115 -1.53 26.44 -16.87
CA PRO A 115 -1.55 27.57 -15.95
C PRO A 115 -2.95 27.79 -15.37
N GLY A 116 -3.05 28.07 -14.07
CA GLY A 116 -4.33 28.30 -13.38
C GLY A 116 -5.09 27.04 -13.00
N SER A 117 -4.52 25.85 -13.25
CA SER A 117 -5.11 24.57 -12.85
C SER A 117 -4.63 24.08 -11.47
N GLU A 118 -3.82 24.89 -10.79
CA GLU A 118 -3.22 24.56 -9.51
C GLU A 118 -4.32 24.35 -8.45
N ARG A 119 -4.24 23.23 -7.74
CA ARG A 119 -5.08 22.92 -6.59
C ARG A 119 -4.20 22.51 -5.44
N TYR A 120 -4.64 22.81 -4.23
CA TYR A 120 -3.95 22.39 -3.02
C TYR A 120 -4.83 21.44 -2.24
N ARG A 121 -4.21 20.47 -1.59
CA ARG A 121 -4.87 19.59 -0.64
C ARG A 121 -3.93 19.22 0.50
N ASP A 122 -4.51 18.96 1.65
CA ASP A 122 -3.77 18.31 2.73
C ASP A 122 -3.58 16.83 2.39
N SER A 123 -2.41 16.30 2.75
CA SER A 123 -2.04 14.92 2.53
C SER A 123 -1.00 14.48 3.54
N PHE A 124 -0.43 13.29 3.33
CA PHE A 124 0.69 12.77 4.09
C PHE A 124 1.94 12.66 3.22
N HIS A 125 3.09 12.73 3.85
CA HIS A 125 4.32 12.14 3.33
C HIS A 125 4.83 11.13 4.33
N ILE A 126 5.57 10.14 3.84
CA ILE A 126 6.19 9.12 4.67
C ILE A 126 7.66 9.50 4.87
N VAL A 127 8.06 9.64 6.12
CA VAL A 127 9.45 9.86 6.51
C VAL A 127 10.09 8.50 6.73
N LEU A 128 11.07 8.16 5.91
CA LEU A 128 11.79 6.90 5.97
C LEU A 128 12.86 6.95 7.08
N SER A 129 13.36 5.78 7.47
CA SER A 129 14.42 5.65 8.49
C SER A 129 15.74 6.32 8.14
N THR A 130 15.96 6.56 6.86
CA THR A 130 17.10 7.31 6.33
C THR A 130 16.95 8.83 6.48
N GLY A 131 15.78 9.32 6.88
CA GLY A 131 15.41 10.73 6.89
C GLY A 131 14.87 11.24 5.55
N ASN A 132 14.92 10.43 4.49
CA ASN A 132 14.31 10.76 3.20
C ASN A 132 12.78 10.73 3.30
N THR A 133 12.12 11.54 2.49
CA THR A 133 10.66 11.55 2.38
C THR A 133 10.20 10.98 1.06
N ILE A 134 9.02 10.37 1.06
CA ILE A 134 8.29 9.93 -0.13
C ILE A 134 6.85 10.43 -0.04
N ASP A 135 6.34 10.98 -1.14
CA ASP A 135 4.95 11.43 -1.21
C ASP A 135 3.99 10.24 -1.19
N LEU A 136 2.75 10.49 -0.76
CA LEU A 136 1.75 9.44 -0.56
C LEU A 136 1.42 8.68 -1.85
N LEU A 137 1.34 9.37 -2.99
CA LEU A 137 1.05 8.72 -4.28
C LEU A 137 2.15 7.75 -4.65
N MET A 138 3.40 8.20 -4.59
CA MET A 138 4.56 7.40 -4.94
C MET A 138 4.72 6.21 -4.00
N PHE A 139 4.45 6.41 -2.70
CA PHE A 139 4.44 5.34 -1.71
C PHE A 139 3.45 4.24 -2.11
N ILE A 140 2.18 4.60 -2.35
CA ILE A 140 1.13 3.66 -2.76
C ILE A 140 1.49 3.00 -4.10
N HIS A 141 1.90 3.79 -5.10
CA HIS A 141 2.21 3.33 -6.44
C HIS A 141 3.32 2.27 -6.44
N LYS A 142 4.44 2.54 -5.76
CA LYS A 142 5.57 1.59 -5.71
C LYS A 142 5.20 0.27 -5.03
N ILE A 143 4.40 0.32 -3.97
CA ILE A 143 3.93 -0.89 -3.27
C ILE A 143 2.98 -1.69 -4.16
N CYS A 144 2.02 -1.03 -4.82
CA CYS A 144 1.11 -1.69 -5.75
C CYS A 144 1.85 -2.32 -6.93
N MET A 145 2.79 -1.60 -7.54
CA MET A 145 3.64 -2.10 -8.63
C MET A 145 4.42 -3.36 -8.22
N ALA A 146 5.02 -3.36 -7.02
CA ALA A 146 5.74 -4.53 -6.51
C ALA A 146 4.82 -5.74 -6.28
N TRP A 147 3.57 -5.52 -5.89
CA TRP A 147 2.57 -6.59 -5.79
C TRP A 147 2.12 -7.10 -7.16
N GLU A 148 1.90 -6.22 -8.13
CA GLU A 148 1.63 -6.65 -9.51
C GLU A 148 2.76 -7.50 -10.08
N GLU A 149 4.01 -7.08 -9.88
CA GLU A 149 5.19 -7.83 -10.31
C GLU A 149 5.28 -9.19 -9.61
N THR A 150 5.06 -9.21 -8.29
CA THR A 150 5.04 -10.45 -7.51
C THR A 150 4.02 -11.45 -8.06
N PHE A 151 2.78 -11.01 -8.32
CA PHE A 151 1.73 -11.87 -8.87
C PHE A 151 2.01 -12.29 -10.31
N ARG A 152 2.64 -11.43 -11.11
CA ARG A 152 3.02 -11.75 -12.49
C ARG A 152 4.14 -12.78 -12.57
N ALA A 153 5.08 -12.74 -11.62
CA ALA A 153 6.21 -13.67 -11.55
C ALA A 153 5.85 -15.01 -10.90
N ASP A 154 4.71 -15.09 -10.22
CA ASP A 154 4.27 -16.28 -9.49
C ASP A 154 3.41 -17.19 -10.38
N PRO A 155 3.88 -18.40 -10.74
CA PRO A 155 3.15 -19.29 -11.65
C PRO A 155 1.84 -19.82 -11.05
N ASP A 156 1.68 -19.78 -9.73
CA ASP A 156 0.48 -20.24 -9.03
C ASP A 156 -0.60 -19.14 -8.94
N GLN A 157 -0.31 -17.94 -9.44
CA GLN A 157 -1.21 -16.79 -9.34
C GLN A 157 -1.58 -16.25 -10.72
N SER A 158 -2.83 -15.79 -10.86
CA SER A 158 -3.23 -15.02 -12.03
C SER A 158 -2.73 -13.58 -11.91
N PRO A 159 -2.30 -12.94 -13.02
CA PRO A 159 -1.91 -11.53 -13.01
C PRO A 159 -3.01 -10.63 -12.42
N LEU A 160 -2.58 -9.62 -11.68
CA LEU A 160 -3.46 -8.59 -11.15
C LEU A 160 -3.82 -7.56 -12.24
N PRO A 161 -5.01 -6.92 -12.16
CA PRO A 161 -5.30 -5.74 -12.97
C PRO A 161 -4.37 -4.58 -12.57
N ALA A 162 -4.31 -3.54 -13.40
CA ALA A 162 -3.51 -2.37 -13.07
C ALA A 162 -4.12 -1.61 -11.88
N HIS A 163 -3.32 -1.35 -10.84
CA HIS A 163 -3.75 -0.58 -9.66
C HIS A 163 -4.21 0.84 -10.01
N ALA A 164 -3.71 1.41 -11.11
CA ALA A 164 -4.12 2.73 -11.60
C ALA A 164 -5.64 2.82 -11.83
N GLU A 165 -6.30 1.73 -12.21
CA GLU A 165 -7.76 1.67 -12.38
C GLU A 165 -8.51 2.01 -11.07
N PHE A 166 -7.91 1.71 -9.92
CA PHE A 166 -8.49 1.96 -8.60
C PHE A 166 -8.16 3.35 -8.07
N LEU A 167 -7.06 3.95 -8.53
CA LEU A 167 -6.69 5.33 -8.17
C LEU A 167 -7.57 6.36 -8.89
N LEU A 168 -8.01 6.06 -10.11
CA LEU A 168 -8.77 6.96 -10.97
C LEU A 168 -10.29 6.96 -10.68
N THR A 169 -10.79 5.95 -9.99
CA THR A 169 -12.20 5.88 -9.59
C THR A 169 -12.43 6.66 -8.30
N ARG A 170 -13.10 7.82 -8.39
CA ARG A 170 -13.79 8.39 -7.23
C ARG A 170 -14.97 7.48 -6.91
N GLN A 171 -14.83 6.64 -5.89
CA GLN A 171 -15.96 5.93 -5.28
C GLN A 171 -16.66 6.84 -4.27
#